data_AF-A0A959T3L8-F1
#
_entry.id   AF-A0A959T3L8-F1
#
_cell.length_a   1.000
_cell.length_b   1.000
_cell.length_c   1.000
_cell.angle_alpha   90.00
_cell.angle_beta   90.00
_cell.angle_gamma   90.00
#
_symmetry.space_group_name_H-M   'P 1'
#
loop_
_entity.id
_entity.type
_entity.pdbx_description
1 polymer ?
#
loop_
_entity_poly.entity_id
_entity_poly.type
_entity_poly.pdbx_seq_one_letter_code
_entity_poly.pdbx_strand_id
1 'polypeptide(L)' 'FEDDSVAALMNERFVCIKVDREERPDVDQVYMTAVQLMTGRGGWPLNCFTLPDGRPVYGGTYFPKKQWVQL' A
#
# COMPACT_ATOMS: atom_id res chain seq x y z
N PHE A 1 -7.67 -7.66 -7.31
CA PHE A 1 -7.59 -7.58 -8.78
C PHE A 1 -8.83 -8.16 -9.44
N GLU A 2 -9.43 -9.21 -8.88
CA GLU A 2 -10.65 -9.84 -9.42
C GLU A 2 -11.96 -9.24 -8.89
N ASP A 3 -11.90 -8.19 -8.06
CA ASP A 3 -13.10 -7.59 -7.48
C ASP A 3 -13.29 -6.16 -7.97
N ASP A 4 -14.21 -6.02 -8.93
CA ASP A 4 -14.51 -4.75 -9.58
C ASP A 4 -15.05 -3.70 -8.60
N SER A 5 -15.74 -4.13 -7.52
CA SER A 5 -16.27 -3.20 -6.53
C SER A 5 -15.16 -2.55 -5.69
N VAL A 6 -14.13 -3.33 -5.33
CA VAL A 6 -12.97 -2.82 -4.61
C VAL A 6 -12.14 -1.93 -5.54
N ALA A 7 -11.95 -2.33 -6.79
CA ALA A 7 -11.22 -1.54 -7.77
C ALA A 7 -11.88 -0.18 -8.04
N ALA A 8 -13.21 -0.14 -8.17
CA ALA A 8 -13.96 1.10 -8.35
C ALA A 8 -13.77 2.05 -7.16
N LEU A 9 -13.90 1.54 -5.93
CA LEU A 9 -13.69 2.34 -4.72
C LEU A 9 -12.24 2.89 -4.66
N MET A 10 -11.25 2.04 -4.96
CA MET A 10 -9.85 2.43 -4.96
C MET A 10 -9.56 3.53 -5.99
N ASN A 11 -10.13 3.42 -7.20
CA ASN A 11 -9.97 4.41 -8.26
C ASN A 11 -10.71 5.73 -7.98
N GLU A 12 -11.82 5.70 -7.24
CA GLU A 12 -12.56 6.91 -6.83
C GLU A 12 -11.80 7.68 -5.74
N ARG A 13 -11.16 6.97 -4.80
CA ARG A 13 -10.61 7.56 -3.57
C ARG A 13 -9.10 7.78 -3.59
N PHE A 14 -8.37 7.03 -4.41
CA PHE A 14 -6.91 7.00 -4.37
C PHE A 14 -6.30 7.01 -5.78
N VAL A 15 -5.09 7.55 -5.87
CA VAL A 15 -4.21 7.31 -7.01
C VAL A 15 -3.42 6.04 -6.74
N CYS A 16 -3.84 4.94 -7.35
CA CYS A 16 -3.21 3.64 -7.14
C CYS A 16 -1.93 3.50 -7.97
N ILE A 17 -0.78 3.37 -7.29
CA ILE A 17 0.52 3.17 -7.93
C ILE A 17 0.98 1.73 -7.68
N LYS A 18 1.21 0.99 -8.77
CA LYS A 18 1.79 -0.36 -8.68
C LYS A 18 3.29 -0.27 -8.88
N VAL A 19 4.04 -0.80 -7.92
CA VAL A 19 5.50 -0.83 -7.94
C VAL A 19 5.94 -2.28 -8.02
N ASP A 20 6.84 -2.57 -8.95
CA ASP A 20 7.56 -3.83 -9.01
C ASP A 20 8.85 -3.72 -8.18
N ARG A 21 9.01 -4.60 -7.20
CA ARG A 21 10.19 -4.61 -6.31
C ARG A 21 11.46 -5.02 -7.02
N GLU A 22 11.38 -5.92 -8.00
CA GLU A 22 12.57 -6.40 -8.71
C GLU A 22 13.13 -5.30 -9.61
N GLU A 23 12.26 -4.45 -10.17
CA GLU A 23 12.66 -3.28 -10.95
C GLU A 23 13.03 -2.07 -10.10
N ARG A 24 12.35 -1.87 -8.96
CA ARG A 24 12.53 -0.71 -8.05
C ARG A 24 12.76 -1.12 -6.59
N PRO A 25 13.88 -1.80 -6.29
CA PRO A 25 14.20 -2.20 -4.92
C PRO A 25 14.48 -1.00 -4.01
N ASP A 26 14.90 0.13 -4.59
CA ASP A 26 15.11 1.40 -3.90
C ASP A 26 13.81 1.95 -3.29
N VAL A 27 12.72 1.88 -4.05
CA VAL A 27 11.39 2.33 -3.62
C VAL A 27 10.83 1.37 -2.56
N ASP A 28 10.95 0.07 -2.79
CA ASP A 28 10.49 -0.96 -1.85
C ASP A 28 11.15 -0.80 -0.47
N GLN A 29 12.47 -0.61 -0.42
CA GLN A 29 13.20 -0.49 0.83
C GLN A 29 12.74 0.70 1.68
N VAL A 30 12.48 1.86 1.05
CA VAL A 30 12.00 3.07 1.74
C VAL A 30 10.65 2.80 2.41
N TYR A 31 9.70 2.23 1.67
CA TYR A 31 8.36 1.98 2.18
C TYR A 31 8.31 0.81 3.16
N MET A 32 9.10 -0.24 2.96
CA MET A 32 9.24 -1.35 3.90
C MET A 32 9.75 -0.84 5.26
N THR A 33 10.76 0.02 5.25
CA THR A 33 11.30 0.64 6.46
C THR A 33 10.24 1.45 7.18
N ALA A 34 9.46 2.27 6.45
CA ALA A 34 8.39 3.06 7.03
C ALA A 34 7.31 2.18 7.69
N VAL A 35 6.86 1.10 7.03
CA VAL A 35 5.85 0.18 7.59
C VAL A 35 6.38 -0.57 8.81
N GLN A 36 7.65 -1.00 8.79
CA GLN A 36 8.28 -1.62 9.94
C GLN A 36 8.36 -0.67 11.14
N LEU A 37 8.69 0.61 10.92
CA LEU A 37 8.71 1.63 11.97
C LEU A 37 7.31 1.92 12.53
N MET A 38 6.28 1.92 11.68
CA MET A 38 4.90 2.20 12.09
C MET A 38 4.23 1.02 12.82
N THR A 39 4.49 -0.21 12.39
CA THR A 39 3.70 -1.39 12.82
C THR A 39 4.52 -2.43 13.59
N GLY A 40 5.85 -2.29 13.63
CA GLY A 40 6.78 -3.29 14.18
C GLY A 40 6.88 -4.58 13.36
N ARG A 41 6.22 -4.63 12.20
CA ARG A 41 6.20 -5.79 11.29
C ARG A 41 6.42 -5.32 9.86
N GLY A 42 6.95 -6.19 9.02
CA GLY A 42 7.15 -5.94 7.60
C GLY A 42 6.93 -7.19 6.78
N GLY A 43 6.79 -7.02 5.47
CA GLY A 43 6.62 -8.13 4.54
C GLY A 43 5.81 -7.74 3.31
N TRP A 44 5.56 -8.73 2.48
CA TRP A 44 4.81 -8.59 1.23
C TRP A 44 3.51 -9.40 1.27
N PRO A 45 2.45 -8.98 0.54
CA PRO A 45 2.37 -7.78 -0.28
C PRO A 45 2.43 -6.50 0.56
N LEU A 46 3.26 -5.54 0.17
CA LEU A 46 3.44 -4.27 0.87
C LEU A 46 2.44 -3.25 0.32
N ASN A 47 1.63 -2.67 1.19
CA ASN A 47 0.68 -1.61 0.83
C ASN A 47 0.96 -0.38 1.70
N CYS A 48 1.18 0.76 1.05
CA CYS A 48 1.46 2.04 1.71
C CYS A 48 0.51 3.12 1.18
N PHE A 49 0.07 3.98 2.09
CA PHE A 49 -0.68 5.19 1.80
C PHE A 49 0.25 6.36 2.05
N THR A 50 0.31 7.24 1.06
CA THR A 50 1.27 8.33 1.03
C THR A 50 0.55 9.66 0.83
N LEU A 51 1.20 10.72 1.31
CA LEU A 51 0.85 12.07 0.89
C LEU A 51 1.23 12.27 -0.60
N PRO A 52 0.71 13.32 -1.26
CA PRO A 52 1.06 13.61 -2.65
C PRO A 52 2.56 13.81 -2.92
N ASP A 53 3.35 14.10 -1.87
CA ASP A 53 4.81 14.23 -1.92
C ASP A 53 5.56 12.90 -1.74
N GLY A 54 4.85 11.78 -1.59
CA GLY A 54 5.41 10.43 -1.44
C GLY A 54 5.73 10.04 0.02
N ARG A 55 5.51 10.92 1.00
CA ARG A 55 5.77 10.53 2.40
C ARG A 55 4.71 9.53 2.90
N PRO A 56 5.12 8.39 3.48
CA PRO A 56 4.19 7.40 3.99
C PRO A 56 3.50 7.91 5.26
N VAL A 57 2.18 7.75 5.33
CA VAL A 57 1.35 8.10 6.50
C VAL A 57 0.73 6.87 7.16
N TYR A 58 0.53 5.82 6.38
CA TYR A 58 0.02 4.55 6.87
C TYR A 58 0.51 3.43 5.95
N GLY A 59 0.56 2.21 6.45
CA GLY A 59 0.86 1.06 5.63
C GLY A 59 0.85 -0.23 6.42
N GLY A 60 0.91 -1.33 5.69
CA GLY A 60 0.83 -2.67 6.23
C GLY A 60 1.07 -3.70 5.15
N THR A 61 0.97 -4.97 5.56
CA THR A 61 1.14 -6.08 4.63
C THR A 61 -0.20 -6.43 3.98
N TYR A 62 -0.84 -7.51 4.43
CA TYR A 62 -2.10 -7.98 3.88
C TYR A 62 -3.30 -7.28 4.54
N PHE A 63 -4.15 -6.65 3.72
CA PHE A 63 -5.42 -6.06 4.12
C PHE A 63 -6.59 -6.94 3.63
N PRO A 64 -7.40 -7.52 4.53
CA PRO A 64 -8.60 -8.27 4.13
C PRO A 64 -9.62 -7.36 3.43
N LYS A 65 -10.33 -7.90 2.43
CA LYS A 65 -11.35 -7.16 1.66
C LYS A 65 -12.30 -6.35 2.55
N LYS A 66 -12.83 -6.95 3.64
CA LYS A 66 -13.77 -6.28 4.55
C LYS A 66 -13.19 -5.00 5.17
N GLN A 67 -11.90 -5.00 5.51
CA GLN A 67 -11.21 -3.83 6.04
C GLN A 67 -11.00 -2.79 4.95
N TRP A 68 -10.78 -3.24 3.71
CA TRP A 68 -10.58 -2.35 2.57
C TRP A 68 -11.82 -1.55 2.17
N VAL A 69 -13.00 -2.16 2.15
CA VAL A 69 -14.26 -1.46 1.80
C VAL A 69 -14.82 -0.56 2.91
N GLN A 70 -14.22 -0.58 4.10
CA GLN A 70 -14.63 0.25 5.24
C GLN A 70 -13.72 1.48 5.47
N LEU A 71 -12.64 1.61 4.68
CA LEU A 71 -11.68 2.72 4.76
C LEU A 71 -12.21 4.00 4.11
#